data_AF-A0A1F7IEH6-F1
#
_entry.id   AF-A0A1F7IEH6-F1
#
_cell.length_a   1.000
_cell.length_b   1.000
_cell.length_c   1.000
_cell.angle_alpha   90.00
_cell.angle_beta   90.00
_cell.angle_gamma   90.00
#
_symmetry.space_group_name_H-M   'P 1'
#
loop_
_entity.id
_entity.type
_entity.pdbx_description
1 polymer ?
#
loop_
_entity_poly.entity_id
_entity_poly.type
_entity_poly.pdbx_seq_one_letter_code
_entity_poly.pdbx_strand_id
1 'polypeptide(L)'
;MQDQVSQVASTNEVCPRCGNPLGEITTTKSGKQMQRCSTGSWNPETKKVEGCPFVKWLETPPQQLDEKCPKCGSPLLLVTTRFDKRLKRCSTNKWDPETRTSSGCDFVEWLKGTSENLDEDCPTCGNKLILYTAASGKKLKKCSTNKWDPATREASGCPYVQWIN
;
A
#
# COMPACT_ATOMS: atom_id res chain seq x y z
N MET A 1 0.21 -14.89 -34.18
CA MET A 1 -0.18 -13.76 -33.31
C MET A 1 -1.55 -14.10 -32.75
N GLN A 2 -1.63 -14.36 -31.45
CA GLN A 2 -2.89 -14.63 -30.75
C GLN A 2 -3.14 -13.45 -29.82
N ASP A 3 -4.05 -12.58 -30.24
CA ASP A 3 -4.62 -11.51 -29.44
C ASP A 3 -5.40 -12.10 -28.25
N GLN A 4 -4.81 -12.05 -27.07
CA GLN A 4 -5.50 -12.41 -25.84
C GLN A 4 -6.44 -11.28 -25.41
N VAL A 5 -7.71 -11.58 -25.62
CA VAL A 5 -8.92 -10.98 -25.05
C VAL A 5 -8.71 -10.55 -23.59
N SER A 6 -8.61 -9.24 -23.36
CA SER A 6 -8.79 -8.64 -22.04
C SER A 6 -10.27 -8.78 -21.63
N GLN A 7 -10.56 -9.78 -20.82
CA GLN A 7 -11.86 -9.92 -20.17
C GLN A 7 -12.02 -8.84 -19.10
N VAL A 8 -12.71 -7.75 -19.46
CA VAL A 8 -13.18 -6.76 -18.49
C VAL A 8 -14.43 -7.35 -17.83
N ALA A 9 -14.26 -7.92 -16.63
CA ALA A 9 -15.37 -8.47 -15.85
C ALA A 9 -16.27 -7.33 -15.34
N SER A 10 -17.35 -7.04 -16.06
CA SER A 10 -18.45 -6.21 -15.59
C SER A 10 -19.29 -7.01 -14.58
N THR A 11 -18.88 -6.99 -13.32
CA THR A 11 -19.70 -7.53 -12.24
C THR A 11 -20.87 -6.57 -12.01
N ASN A 12 -22.09 -7.03 -12.30
CA ASN A 12 -23.38 -6.36 -12.01
C ASN A 12 -23.60 -6.22 -10.49
N GLU A 13 -22.71 -5.52 -9.80
CA GLU A 13 -22.84 -5.26 -8.38
C GLU A 13 -23.70 -4.02 -8.15
N VAL A 14 -24.58 -4.12 -7.16
CA VAL A 14 -25.52 -3.06 -6.82
C VAL A 14 -24.96 -2.23 -5.67
N CYS A 15 -25.13 -0.92 -5.76
CA CYS A 15 -24.77 0.02 -4.70
C CYS A 15 -25.66 -0.23 -3.47
N PRO A 16 -25.09 -0.57 -2.30
CA PRO A 16 -25.87 -0.84 -1.09
C PRO A 16 -26.52 0.41 -0.50
N ARG A 17 -26.14 1.60 -0.98
CA ARG A 17 -26.67 2.89 -0.48
C ARG A 17 -27.89 3.38 -1.24
N CYS A 18 -27.99 3.13 -2.54
CA CYS A 18 -29.06 3.67 -3.39
C CYS A 18 -29.67 2.68 -4.38
N GLY A 19 -29.20 1.43 -4.43
CA GLY A 19 -29.77 0.39 -5.31
C GLY A 19 -29.41 0.51 -6.79
N ASN A 20 -28.70 1.56 -7.20
CA ASN A 20 -28.19 1.69 -8.58
C ASN A 20 -26.95 0.81 -8.82
N PRO A 21 -26.63 0.44 -10.07
CA PRO A 21 -25.43 -0.35 -10.36
C PRO A 21 -24.15 0.40 -9.95
N LEU A 22 -23.09 -0.35 -9.65
CA LEU A 22 -21.75 0.20 -9.58
C LEU A 22 -21.22 0.47 -11.00
N GLY A 23 -20.45 1.55 -11.14
CA GLY A 23 -19.74 1.86 -12.36
C GLY A 23 -18.51 0.99 -12.57
N GLU A 24 -17.74 1.36 -13.59
CA GLU A 24 -16.52 0.64 -13.95
C GLU A 24 -15.43 0.73 -12.87
N ILE A 25 -14.52 -0.24 -12.91
CA ILE A 25 -13.34 -0.25 -12.04
C ILE A 25 -12.38 0.82 -12.51
N THR A 26 -12.07 1.76 -11.63
CA THR A 26 -11.09 2.83 -11.86
C THR A 26 -9.85 2.63 -11.00
N THR A 27 -8.67 2.89 -11.56
CA THR A 27 -7.39 2.80 -10.85
C THR A 27 -6.94 4.19 -10.43
N THR A 28 -6.64 4.39 -9.15
CA THR A 28 -6.08 5.65 -8.64
C THR A 28 -4.61 5.81 -9.05
N LYS A 29 -4.06 7.02 -8.90
CA LYS A 29 -2.61 7.27 -9.08
C LYS A 29 -1.72 6.37 -8.21
N SER A 30 -2.24 5.89 -7.07
CA SER A 30 -1.54 4.96 -6.18
C SER A 30 -1.70 3.49 -6.55
N GLY A 31 -2.36 3.17 -7.68
CA GLY A 31 -2.60 1.80 -8.13
C GLY A 31 -3.74 1.08 -7.42
N LYS A 32 -4.48 1.75 -6.52
CA LYS A 32 -5.66 1.16 -5.85
C LYS A 32 -6.84 1.17 -6.80
N GLN A 33 -7.59 0.08 -6.82
CA GLN A 33 -8.77 -0.05 -7.66
C GLN A 33 -10.04 0.26 -6.85
N MET A 34 -10.95 1.01 -7.45
CA MET A 34 -12.23 1.37 -6.84
C MET A 34 -13.36 1.41 -7.86
N GLN A 35 -14.56 1.11 -7.40
CA GLN A 35 -15.80 1.31 -8.16
C GLN A 35 -16.66 2.36 -7.45
N ARG A 36 -17.16 3.32 -8.21
CA ARG A 36 -18.13 4.31 -7.70
C ARG A 36 -19.54 3.82 -8.00
N CYS A 37 -20.53 4.33 -7.28
CA CYS A 37 -21.91 4.20 -7.74
C CYS A 37 -22.05 4.84 -9.13
N SER A 38 -22.83 4.24 -10.03
CA SER A 38 -23.08 4.77 -11.38
C SER A 38 -23.68 6.18 -11.36
N THR A 39 -24.41 6.53 -10.30
CA THR A 39 -24.99 7.86 -10.09
C THR A 39 -24.10 8.79 -9.26
N GLY A 40 -22.83 8.45 -9.07
CA GLY A 40 -21.88 9.19 -8.24
C GLY A 40 -20.63 9.57 -9.02
N SER A 41 -20.36 10.86 -9.18
CA SER A 41 -19.20 11.37 -9.91
C SER A 41 -18.31 12.25 -9.02
N TRP A 42 -16.99 12.17 -9.22
CA TRP A 42 -16.07 13.09 -8.55
C TRP A 42 -15.94 14.37 -9.37
N ASN A 43 -16.25 15.50 -8.74
CA ASN A 43 -15.97 16.80 -9.32
C ASN A 43 -14.56 17.26 -8.87
N PRO A 44 -13.57 17.35 -9.79
CA PRO A 44 -12.20 17.72 -9.45
C PRO A 44 -12.03 19.19 -9.05
N GLU A 45 -12.90 20.09 -9.50
CA GLU A 45 -12.85 21.52 -9.18
C GLU A 45 -13.32 21.76 -7.75
N THR A 46 -14.46 21.19 -7.38
CA THR A 46 -15.04 21.35 -6.04
C THR A 46 -14.48 20.36 -5.03
N LYS A 47 -13.76 19.33 -5.48
CA LYS A 47 -13.26 18.20 -4.69
C LYS A 47 -14.38 17.52 -3.88
N LYS A 48 -15.57 17.42 -4.48
CA LYS A 48 -16.76 16.80 -3.88
C LYS A 48 -17.30 15.71 -4.79
N VAL A 49 -18.05 14.79 -4.19
CA VAL A 49 -18.83 13.82 -4.96
C VAL A 49 -20.21 14.39 -5.22
N GLU A 50 -20.61 14.43 -6.48
CA GLU A 50 -21.96 14.76 -6.91
C GLU A 50 -22.77 13.47 -7.03
N GLY A 51 -24.03 13.49 -6.58
CA GLY A 51 -24.90 12.32 -6.56
C GLY A 51 -24.58 11.35 -5.40
N CYS A 52 -24.45 10.05 -5.69
CA CYS A 52 -24.26 9.04 -4.64
C CYS A 52 -22.77 8.94 -4.20
N PRO A 53 -22.40 9.26 -2.93
CA PRO A 53 -21.03 9.19 -2.41
C PRO A 53 -20.48 7.78 -2.19
N PHE A 54 -21.22 6.72 -2.53
CA PHE A 54 -20.76 5.36 -2.30
C PHE A 54 -19.57 5.01 -3.21
N VAL A 55 -18.51 4.48 -2.59
CA VAL A 55 -17.31 3.96 -3.25
C VAL A 55 -16.97 2.60 -2.66
N LYS A 56 -16.85 1.60 -3.54
CA LYS A 56 -16.32 0.29 -3.19
C LYS A 56 -14.83 0.26 -3.51
N TRP A 57 -14.00 0.05 -2.50
CA TRP A 57 -12.57 -0.19 -2.69
C TRP A 57 -12.33 -1.68 -2.93
N LEU A 58 -11.57 -2.00 -3.97
CA LEU A 58 -11.19 -3.38 -4.28
C LEU A 58 -9.85 -3.70 -3.59
N GLU A 59 -9.72 -4.95 -3.14
CA GLU A 59 -8.47 -5.42 -2.56
C GLU A 59 -7.39 -5.51 -3.63
N THR A 60 -6.18 -5.06 -3.31
CA THR A 60 -5.03 -5.23 -4.21
C THR A 60 -4.61 -6.71 -4.17
N PRO A 61 -4.60 -7.41 -5.32
CA PRO A 61 -4.22 -8.81 -5.34
C PRO A 61 -2.77 -8.97 -4.87
N PRO A 62 -2.45 -10.03 -4.10
CA PRO A 62 -1.08 -10.36 -3.75
C PRO A 62 -0.22 -10.60 -5.00
N GLN A 63 1.02 -10.10 -5.00
CA GLN A 63 1.99 -10.39 -6.06
C GLN A 63 2.86 -11.57 -5.63
N GLN A 64 2.94 -12.61 -6.46
CA GLN A 64 3.88 -13.71 -6.22
C GLN A 64 5.33 -13.24 -6.44
N LEU A 65 6.22 -13.64 -5.54
CA LEU A 65 7.66 -13.39 -5.61
C LEU A 65 8.39 -14.67 -6.05
N ASP A 66 9.58 -14.51 -6.62
CA ASP A 66 10.46 -15.63 -6.99
C ASP A 66 11.09 -16.32 -5.76
N GLU A 67 11.17 -15.58 -4.64
CA GLU A 67 11.67 -16.07 -3.37
C GLU A 67 10.78 -17.17 -2.77
N LYS A 68 11.41 -18.19 -2.18
CA LYS A 68 10.74 -19.31 -1.51
C LYS A 68 10.64 -19.07 -0.01
N CYS A 69 9.58 -19.59 0.58
CA CYS A 69 9.35 -19.54 2.02
C CYS A 69 10.44 -20.35 2.74
N PRO A 70 11.15 -19.76 3.72
CA PRO A 70 12.23 -20.46 4.42
C PRO A 70 11.75 -21.59 5.33
N LYS A 71 10.44 -21.63 5.65
CA LYS A 71 9.85 -22.67 6.52
C LYS A 71 9.37 -23.90 5.74
N CYS A 72 8.82 -23.72 4.53
CA CYS A 72 8.16 -24.81 3.80
C CYS A 72 8.49 -24.90 2.30
N GLY A 73 9.32 -24.00 1.75
CA GLY A 73 9.71 -24.00 0.35
C GLY A 73 8.66 -23.51 -0.65
N SER A 74 7.42 -23.27 -0.23
CA SER A 74 6.38 -22.69 -1.12
C SER A 74 6.71 -21.24 -1.52
N PRO A 75 6.21 -20.72 -2.65
CA PRO A 75 6.47 -19.33 -3.06
C PRO A 75 6.04 -18.30 -2.01
N LEU A 76 6.74 -17.17 -1.92
CA LEU A 76 6.31 -16.01 -1.14
C LEU A 76 5.35 -15.12 -1.94
N LEU A 77 4.42 -14.49 -1.23
CA LEU A 77 3.54 -13.47 -1.75
C LEU A 77 3.88 -12.14 -1.09
N LEU A 78 4.01 -11.10 -1.91
CA LEU A 78 4.01 -9.72 -1.48
C LEU A 78 2.55 -9.25 -1.33
N VAL A 79 2.19 -8.86 -0.12
CA VAL A 79 0.85 -8.36 0.21
C VAL A 79 0.95 -6.93 0.70
N THR A 80 0.04 -6.09 0.19
CA THR A 80 -0.17 -4.73 0.67
C THR A 80 -1.46 -4.69 1.47
N THR A 81 -1.36 -4.29 2.73
CA THR A 81 -2.54 -4.12 3.60
C THR A 81 -3.33 -2.87 3.22
N ARG A 82 -4.56 -2.74 3.71
CA ARG A 82 -5.39 -1.52 3.55
C ARG A 82 -4.69 -0.22 4.02
N PHE A 83 -3.73 -0.34 4.93
CA PHE A 83 -2.95 0.76 5.49
C PHE A 83 -1.61 1.00 4.76
N ASP A 84 -1.46 0.45 3.54
CA ASP A 84 -0.26 0.58 2.69
C ASP A 84 1.02 -0.01 3.31
N LYS A 85 0.90 -0.80 4.39
CA LYS A 85 2.00 -1.61 4.91
C LYS A 85 2.18 -2.83 4.03
N ARG A 86 3.42 -3.15 3.70
CA ARG A 86 3.78 -4.30 2.86
C ARG A 86 4.44 -5.38 3.70
N LEU A 87 4.07 -6.63 3.40
CA LEU A 87 4.67 -7.81 4.00
C LEU A 87 4.88 -8.89 2.95
N LYS A 88 5.85 -9.77 3.20
CA LYS A 88 5.95 -11.06 2.55
C LYS A 88 5.22 -12.08 3.42
N ARG A 89 4.37 -12.92 2.84
CA ARG A 89 3.80 -14.09 3.53
C ARG A 89 3.92 -15.32 2.67
N CYS A 90 3.90 -16.49 3.31
CA CYS A 90 3.86 -17.74 2.56
C CYS A 90 2.57 -17.82 1.70
N SER A 91 2.69 -18.31 0.48
CA SER A 91 1.53 -18.59 -0.40
C SER A 91 0.53 -19.59 0.18
N THR A 92 0.97 -20.46 1.10
CA THR A 92 0.08 -21.41 1.78
C THR A 92 -0.63 -20.82 2.99
N ASN A 93 -0.25 -19.61 3.43
CA ASN A 93 -0.89 -18.93 4.55
C ASN A 93 -2.30 -18.47 4.14
N LYS A 94 -3.33 -18.98 4.83
CA LYS A 94 -4.72 -18.58 4.63
C LYS A 94 -5.28 -17.99 5.92
N TRP A 95 -5.87 -16.82 5.81
CA TRP A 95 -6.62 -16.20 6.91
C TRP A 95 -8.10 -16.55 6.74
N ASP A 96 -8.68 -17.17 7.75
CA ASP A 96 -10.12 -17.39 7.83
C ASP A 96 -10.77 -16.21 8.58
N PRO A 97 -11.57 -15.37 7.89
CA PRO A 97 -12.21 -14.21 8.51
C PRO A 97 -13.33 -14.58 9.49
N GLU A 98 -13.96 -15.75 9.36
CA GLU A 98 -15.07 -16.18 10.22
C GLU A 98 -14.54 -16.58 11.60
N THR A 99 -13.54 -17.46 11.61
CA THR A 99 -12.92 -17.94 12.86
C THR A 99 -11.81 -17.02 13.36
N ARG A 100 -11.36 -16.07 12.55
CA ARG A 100 -10.20 -15.19 12.81
C ARG A 100 -8.94 -15.98 13.12
N THR A 101 -8.74 -17.08 12.39
CA THR A 101 -7.56 -17.95 12.55
C THR A 101 -6.75 -18.00 11.27
N SER A 102 -5.45 -18.20 11.42
CA SER A 102 -4.55 -18.49 10.30
C SER A 102 -4.37 -20.00 10.16
N SER A 103 -4.52 -20.51 8.94
CA SER A 103 -4.17 -21.88 8.57
C SER A 103 -3.00 -21.90 7.57
N GLY A 104 -2.31 -23.05 7.49
CA GLY A 104 -1.14 -23.23 6.64
C GLY A 104 0.16 -22.75 7.28
N CYS A 105 1.15 -22.39 6.46
CA CYS A 105 2.44 -21.89 6.96
C CYS A 105 2.27 -20.51 7.59
N ASP A 106 2.83 -20.31 8.78
CA ASP A 106 2.76 -19.07 9.57
C ASP A 106 3.83 -18.03 9.19
N PHE A 107 4.64 -18.29 8.16
CA PHE A 107 5.70 -17.37 7.77
C PHE A 107 5.14 -16.02 7.29
N VAL A 108 5.49 -14.97 8.03
CA VAL A 108 5.16 -13.57 7.75
C VAL A 108 6.39 -12.72 8.06
N GLU A 109 6.79 -11.88 7.11
CA GLU A 109 7.88 -10.92 7.25
C GLU A 109 7.39 -9.53 6.84
N TRP A 110 7.47 -8.57 7.76
CA TRP A 110 7.13 -7.18 7.47
C TRP A 110 8.30 -6.48 6.77
N LEU A 111 8.03 -5.86 5.62
CA LEU A 111 9.03 -5.03 4.96
C LEU A 111 9.25 -3.75 5.77
N LYS A 112 10.50 -3.51 6.16
CA LYS A 112 10.94 -2.27 6.81
C LYS A 112 11.50 -1.31 5.76
N GLY A 113 11.60 -0.04 6.12
CA GLY A 113 12.31 0.92 5.28
C GLY A 113 13.83 0.72 5.36
N THR A 114 14.53 1.14 4.31
CA THR A 114 15.99 1.12 4.22
C THR A 114 16.55 2.54 4.29
N SER A 115 17.77 2.67 4.79
CA SER A 115 18.48 3.95 4.86
C SER A 115 19.82 3.82 4.14
N GLU A 116 20.15 4.79 3.29
CA GLU A 116 21.42 4.91 2.58
C GLU A 116 22.08 6.24 2.95
N ASN A 117 23.39 6.26 3.17
CA ASN A 117 24.10 7.51 3.49
C ASN A 117 24.24 8.37 2.23
N LEU A 118 24.14 9.69 2.39
CA LEU A 118 24.42 10.67 1.35
C LEU A 118 25.64 11.52 1.74
N ASP A 119 26.34 12.04 0.73
CA ASP A 119 27.48 12.95 0.96
C ASP A 119 27.05 14.40 1.26
N GLU A 120 25.76 14.70 1.12
CA GLU A 120 25.16 16.01 1.39
C GLU A 120 25.09 16.31 2.90
N ASP A 121 25.38 17.56 3.27
CA ASP A 121 25.28 18.03 4.65
C ASP A 121 23.89 18.61 4.95
N CYS A 122 23.42 18.39 6.17
CA CYS A 122 22.13 18.86 6.65
C CYS A 122 22.15 20.39 6.81
N PRO A 123 21.25 21.15 6.16
CA PRO A 123 21.30 22.61 6.15
C PRO A 123 21.06 23.26 7.52
N THR A 124 20.49 22.50 8.46
CA THR A 124 20.16 22.98 9.82
C THR A 124 21.22 22.66 10.87
N CYS A 125 22.05 21.62 10.70
CA CYS A 125 23.01 21.20 11.74
C CYS A 125 24.37 20.73 11.21
N GLY A 126 24.58 20.72 9.89
CA GLY A 126 25.85 20.32 9.27
C GLY A 126 26.16 18.82 9.25
N ASN A 127 25.39 17.98 9.96
CA ASN A 127 25.58 16.52 9.92
C ASN A 127 25.16 15.92 8.57
N LYS A 128 25.70 14.75 8.19
CA LYS A 128 25.34 14.08 6.93
C LYS A 128 23.85 13.76 6.83
N LEU A 129 23.30 13.87 5.62
CA LEU A 129 21.96 13.41 5.28
C LEU A 129 21.95 11.91 4.96
N ILE A 130 20.80 11.29 5.15
CA ILE A 130 20.53 9.93 4.70
C ILE A 130 19.29 9.92 3.81
N LEU A 131 19.31 9.07 2.79
CA LEU A 131 18.15 8.73 1.99
C LEU A 131 17.42 7.57 2.66
N TYR A 132 16.23 7.84 3.17
CA TYR A 132 15.34 6.82 3.70
C TYR A 132 14.29 6.44 2.66
N THR A 133 14.22 5.16 2.31
CA THR A 133 13.16 4.58 1.48
C THR A 133 12.20 3.84 2.39
N ALA A 134 10.97 4.34 2.55
CA ALA A 134 9.94 3.67 3.32
C ALA A 134 9.53 2.34 2.64
N ALA A 135 8.95 1.42 3.42
CA ALA A 135 8.44 0.15 2.88
C ALA A 135 7.42 0.33 1.73
N SER A 136 6.69 1.45 1.74
CA SER A 136 5.76 1.84 0.67
C SER A 136 6.44 2.34 -0.61
N GLY A 137 7.78 2.43 -0.63
CA GLY A 137 8.58 2.97 -1.73
C GLY A 137 8.78 4.48 -1.71
N LYS A 138 8.12 5.22 -0.80
CA LYS A 138 8.29 6.68 -0.69
C LYS A 138 9.70 7.00 -0.17
N LYS A 139 10.34 7.99 -0.77
CA LYS A 139 11.70 8.40 -0.40
C LYS A 139 11.70 9.75 0.29
N LEU A 140 12.57 9.89 1.28
CA LEU A 140 12.82 11.17 1.95
C LEU A 140 14.30 11.27 2.31
N LYS A 141 14.86 12.48 2.21
CA LYS A 141 16.13 12.82 2.84
C LYS A 141 15.85 13.23 4.28
N LYS A 142 16.57 12.68 5.23
CA LYS A 142 16.53 13.16 6.63
C LYS A 142 17.92 13.29 7.20
N CYS A 143 18.05 14.09 8.24
CA CYS A 143 19.32 14.15 8.96
C CYS A 143 19.68 12.78 9.54
N SER A 144 20.95 12.38 9.46
CA SER A 144 21.48 11.16 10.09
C SER A 144 21.23 11.11 11.59
N THR A 145 21.13 12.27 12.25
CA THR A 145 20.85 12.38 13.69
C THR A 145 19.36 12.26 14.03
N ASN A 146 18.46 12.31 13.02
CA ASN A 146 17.03 12.21 13.22
C ASN A 146 16.61 10.79 13.60
N LYS A 147 16.29 10.57 14.88
CA LYS A 147 15.89 9.28 15.44
C LYS A 147 14.49 9.37 16.04
N TRP A 148 13.74 8.29 15.86
CA TRP A 148 12.44 8.10 16.51
C TRP A 148 12.60 7.09 17.63
N ASP A 149 12.28 7.48 18.86
CA ASP A 149 12.23 6.55 19.99
C ASP A 149 10.82 5.94 20.07
N PRO A 150 10.65 4.63 19.79
CA PRO A 150 9.35 3.99 19.86
C PRO A 150 8.80 3.85 21.29
N ALA A 151 9.64 3.89 22.32
CA ALA A 151 9.23 3.73 23.71
C ALA A 151 8.57 5.02 24.24
N THR A 152 9.20 6.17 24.00
CA THR A 152 8.67 7.48 24.42
C THR A 152 7.76 8.11 23.37
N ARG A 153 7.81 7.63 22.12
CA ARG A 153 7.13 8.22 20.96
C ARG A 153 7.56 9.66 20.69
N GLU A 154 8.85 9.92 20.88
CA GLU A 154 9.44 11.24 20.66
C GLU A 154 10.52 11.17 19.58
N ALA A 155 10.62 12.25 18.81
CA ALA A 155 11.71 12.45 17.86
C ALA A 155 12.89 13.11 18.58
N SER A 156 14.07 12.54 18.45
CA SER A 156 15.32 13.10 18.97
C SER A 156 16.29 13.45 17.83
N GLY A 157 17.18 14.40 18.11
CA GLY A 157 18.16 14.91 17.16
C GLY A 157 17.60 15.98 16.22
N CYS A 158 18.25 16.17 15.07
CA CYS A 158 17.86 17.23 14.14
C CYS A 158 16.53 16.88 13.41
N PRO A 159 15.51 17.75 13.42
CA PRO A 159 14.19 17.46 12.83
C PRO A 159 14.14 17.59 11.30
N TYR A 160 15.27 17.86 10.63
CA TYR A 160 15.30 18.08 9.19
C TYR A 160 14.85 16.84 8.41
N VAL A 161 13.80 17.02 7.61
CA VAL A 161 13.20 16.03 6.72
C VAL A 161 12.76 16.73 5.43
N GLN A 162 13.12 16.14 4.28
CA GLN A 162 12.70 16.57 2.96
C GLN A 162 12.16 15.38 2.17
N TRP A 163 10.90 15.45 1.75
CA TRP A 163 10.29 14.43 0.90
C TRP A 163 10.76 14.58 -0.55
N ILE A 164 11.08 13.44 -1.18
CA ILE A 164 11.39 13.38 -2.61
C ILE A 164 10.11 12.92 -3.30
N ASN A 165 9.53 13.79 -4.13
CA ASN A 165 8.34 13.49 -4.94
C ASN A 165 8.68 12.65 -6.16
#